data_AF-A0A6G4CNN3-F1
#
_entry.id   AF-A0A6G4CNN3-F1
#
_cell.length_a   1.000
_cell.length_b   1.000
_cell.length_c   1.000
_cell.angle_alpha   90.00
_cell.angle_beta   90.00
_cell.angle_gamma   90.00
#
_symmetry.space_group_name_H-M   'P 1'
#
loop_
_entity.id
_entity.type
_entity.pdbx_description
1 polymer ?
#
loop_
_entity_poly.entity_id
_entity_poly.type
_entity_poly.pdbx_seq_one_letter_code
_entity_poly.pdbx_strand_id
1 'polypeptide(L)'
;MSLQIGDLIPLQGLTKEDKKKLVNIVNKAEANQSTIKTNIINSLNNKLKTNLKTDSSWIDIQNAINSTTVVNHAKGMFYGSSPYEIKINFKPNVIILKNNANGNIDKWCYPEDTFEHHNTISINRYDNYTSLSYRYANGGTLNLDGYSWEVWE
;
A
#
# COMPACT_ATOMS: atom_id res chain seq x y z
N MET A 1 10.77 -30.59 7.97
CA MET A 1 10.87 -32.04 8.21
C MET A 1 11.79 -32.57 7.11
N SER A 2 12.50 -33.69 7.27
CA SER A 2 13.26 -34.29 6.16
C SER A 2 12.70 -35.68 5.93
N LEU A 3 12.23 -35.95 4.72
CA LEU A 3 11.79 -37.29 4.35
C LEU A 3 12.96 -38.26 4.39
N GLN A 4 12.67 -39.47 4.84
CA GLN A 4 13.55 -40.62 4.78
C GLN A 4 13.04 -41.62 3.74
N ILE A 5 13.91 -42.52 3.29
CA ILE A 5 13.55 -43.57 2.31
C ILE A 5 12.41 -44.46 2.86
N GLY A 6 12.33 -44.61 4.19
CA GLY A 6 11.25 -45.31 4.89
C GLY A 6 9.87 -44.65 4.75
N ASP A 7 9.78 -43.41 4.25
CA ASP A 7 8.50 -42.73 4.06
C ASP A 7 7.87 -43.04 2.67
N LEU A 8 8.63 -43.70 1.77
CA LEU A 8 8.22 -44.05 0.40
C LEU A 8 7.68 -45.49 0.25
N ILE A 9 7.13 -46.06 1.33
CA ILE A 9 6.76 -47.49 1.42
C ILE A 9 5.77 -48.00 0.34
N PRO A 10 4.86 -47.22 -0.28
CA PRO A 10 3.95 -47.80 -1.29
C PRO A 10 4.49 -47.78 -2.73
N LEU A 11 5.67 -47.19 -3.01
CA LEU A 11 6.20 -47.11 -4.38
C LEU A 11 6.83 -48.45 -4.80
N GLN A 12 6.00 -49.42 -5.18
CA GLN A 12 6.43 -50.67 -5.82
C GLN A 12 6.93 -50.39 -7.25
N GLY A 13 8.00 -51.07 -7.67
CA GLY A 13 8.60 -50.92 -9.01
C GLY A 13 9.78 -49.95 -9.14
N LEU A 14 10.09 -49.15 -8.11
CA LEU A 14 11.27 -48.27 -8.08
C LEU A 14 12.44 -48.91 -7.32
N THR A 15 13.66 -48.75 -7.85
CA THR A 15 14.87 -49.21 -7.17
C THR A 15 15.14 -48.40 -5.90
N LYS A 16 15.98 -48.94 -4.99
CA LYS A 16 16.41 -48.19 -3.78
C LYS A 16 17.08 -46.86 -4.13
N GLU A 17 17.79 -46.83 -5.26
CA GLU A 17 18.51 -45.64 -5.72
C GLU A 17 17.56 -44.58 -6.28
N ASP A 18 16.51 -44.98 -6.99
CA ASP A 18 15.46 -44.06 -7.45
C ASP A 18 14.69 -43.47 -6.27
N LYS A 19 14.37 -44.29 -5.25
CA LYS A 19 13.76 -43.81 -4.01
C LYS A 19 14.64 -42.77 -3.30
N LYS A 20 15.96 -42.99 -3.25
CA LYS A 20 16.92 -42.03 -2.69
C LYS A 20 16.96 -40.72 -3.48
N LYS A 21 16.94 -40.79 -4.82
CA LYS A 21 16.89 -39.59 -5.69
C LYS A 21 15.60 -38.78 -5.43
N LEU A 22 14.46 -39.44 -5.32
CA LEU A 22 13.18 -38.79 -5.02
C LEU A 22 13.19 -38.12 -3.64
N VAL A 23 13.65 -38.80 -2.59
CA VAL A 23 13.82 -38.21 -1.26
C VAL A 23 14.69 -36.96 -1.30
N ASN A 24 15.83 -37.02 -2.01
CA ASN A 24 16.72 -35.88 -2.14
C ASN A 24 16.07 -34.70 -2.87
N ILE A 25 15.27 -34.97 -3.91
CA ILE A 25 14.53 -33.93 -4.64
C ILE A 25 13.51 -33.26 -3.72
N VAL A 26 12.72 -34.05 -2.98
CA VAL A 26 11.69 -33.50 -2.08
C VAL A 26 12.33 -32.70 -0.95
N ASN A 27 13.37 -33.22 -0.31
CA ASN A 27 14.07 -32.51 0.77
C ASN A 27 14.67 -31.17 0.28
N LYS A 28 15.22 -31.13 -0.94
CA LYS A 28 15.68 -29.88 -1.56
C LYS A 28 14.53 -28.92 -1.85
N ALA A 29 13.41 -29.42 -2.35
CA ALA A 29 12.23 -28.60 -2.62
C ALA A 29 11.65 -27.99 -1.33
N GLU A 30 11.56 -28.77 -0.25
CA GLU A 30 11.11 -28.29 1.06
C GLU A 30 12.05 -27.24 1.65
N ALA A 31 13.38 -27.45 1.57
CA ALA A 31 14.36 -26.47 2.02
C ALA A 31 14.26 -25.15 1.23
N ASN A 32 14.09 -25.24 -0.10
CA ASN A 32 13.89 -24.07 -0.95
C ASN A 32 12.60 -23.33 -0.60
N GLN A 33 11.49 -24.06 -0.40
CA GLN A 33 10.21 -23.47 -0.01
C GLN A 33 10.32 -22.75 1.34
N SER A 34 10.98 -23.35 2.32
CA SER A 34 11.20 -22.76 3.64
C SER A 34 12.04 -21.48 3.56
N THR A 35 13.06 -21.47 2.69
CA THR A 35 13.92 -20.30 2.46
C THR A 35 13.12 -19.16 1.82
N ILE A 36 12.34 -19.46 0.76
CA ILE A 36 11.49 -18.47 0.08
C ILE A 36 10.47 -17.89 1.05
N LYS A 37 9.78 -18.74 1.82
CA LYS A 37 8.79 -18.31 2.81
C LYS A 37 9.40 -17.37 3.85
N THR A 38 10.60 -17.69 4.35
CA THR A 38 11.33 -16.83 5.29
C THR A 38 11.66 -15.47 4.68
N ASN A 39 12.14 -15.44 3.44
CA ASN A 39 12.44 -14.18 2.74
C ASN A 39 11.18 -13.30 2.53
N ILE A 40 10.05 -13.92 2.22
CA ILE A 40 8.75 -13.24 2.12
C ILE A 40 8.36 -12.64 3.48
N ILE A 41 8.38 -13.44 4.55
CA ILE A 41 8.07 -12.98 5.91
C ILE A 41 8.95 -11.81 6.33
N ASN A 42 10.26 -11.90 6.12
CA ASN A 42 11.21 -10.84 6.45
C ASN A 42 10.88 -9.54 5.69
N SER A 43 10.55 -9.67 4.40
CA SER A 43 10.17 -8.52 3.56
C SER A 43 8.87 -7.87 4.04
N LEU A 44 7.86 -8.68 4.38
CA LEU A 44 6.57 -8.20 4.89
C LEU A 44 6.73 -7.54 6.25
N ASN A 45 7.42 -8.16 7.21
CA ASN A 45 7.67 -7.57 8.53
C ASN A 45 8.43 -6.24 8.43
N ASN A 46 9.41 -6.14 7.53
CA ASN A 46 10.16 -4.90 7.33
C ASN A 46 9.29 -3.75 6.78
N LYS A 47 8.48 -4.05 5.74
CA LYS A 47 7.67 -3.06 5.03
C LYS A 47 6.37 -2.70 5.75
N LEU A 48 5.67 -3.71 6.24
CA LEU A 48 4.31 -3.61 6.76
C LEU A 48 4.25 -3.62 8.30
N LYS A 49 5.40 -3.77 8.96
CA LYS A 49 5.51 -3.87 10.44
C LYS A 49 4.64 -4.99 11.03
N THR A 50 4.48 -6.07 10.28
CA THR A 50 3.76 -7.28 10.73
C THR A 50 4.59 -8.06 11.76
N ASN A 51 3.93 -8.95 12.50
CA ASN A 51 4.56 -9.84 13.49
C ASN A 51 4.58 -11.31 13.03
N LEU A 52 4.71 -11.54 11.72
CA LEU A 52 4.76 -12.89 11.16
C LEU A 52 6.03 -13.60 11.62
N LYS A 53 5.90 -14.89 11.94
CA LYS A 53 6.99 -15.78 12.36
C LYS A 53 7.26 -16.80 11.26
N THR A 54 8.42 -17.44 11.28
CA THR A 54 8.81 -18.43 10.26
C THR A 54 7.87 -19.65 10.21
N ASP A 55 7.21 -19.96 11.32
CA ASP A 55 6.17 -20.99 11.45
C ASP A 55 4.77 -20.51 11.06
N SER A 56 4.53 -19.19 10.84
CA SER A 56 3.24 -18.66 10.38
C SER A 56 2.76 -19.36 9.12
N SER A 57 1.47 -19.70 9.05
CA SER A 57 0.91 -20.41 7.90
C SER A 57 0.86 -19.51 6.65
N TRP A 58 0.67 -20.10 5.47
CA TRP A 58 0.46 -19.32 4.25
C TRP A 58 -0.81 -18.44 4.32
N ILE A 59 -1.83 -18.89 5.05
CA ILE A 59 -3.05 -18.09 5.25
C ILE A 59 -2.77 -16.89 6.17
N ASP A 60 -1.90 -17.02 7.19
CA ASP A 60 -1.48 -15.89 8.01
C ASP A 60 -0.72 -14.84 7.18
N ILE A 61 0.17 -15.31 6.29
CA ILE A 61 0.91 -14.44 5.36
C ILE A 61 -0.06 -13.71 4.43
N GLN A 62 -1.04 -14.41 3.86
CA GLN A 62 -2.06 -13.82 3.00
C GLN A 62 -2.92 -12.82 3.76
N ASN A 63 -3.35 -13.15 4.97
CA ASN A 63 -4.12 -12.26 5.83
C ASN A 63 -3.31 -11.02 6.20
N ALA A 64 -2.01 -11.14 6.46
CA ALA A 64 -1.15 -9.99 6.69
C ALA A 64 -1.12 -9.05 5.47
N ILE A 65 -0.97 -9.59 4.25
CA ILE A 65 -1.02 -8.82 3.00
C ILE A 65 -2.39 -8.15 2.81
N ASN A 66 -3.48 -8.87 3.04
CA ASN A 66 -4.84 -8.34 2.85
C ASN A 66 -5.24 -7.34 3.95
N SER A 67 -4.72 -7.51 5.17
CA SER A 67 -4.98 -6.63 6.31
C SER A 67 -4.27 -5.29 6.17
N THR A 68 -3.25 -5.20 5.31
CA THR A 68 -2.69 -3.91 4.94
C THR A 68 -3.59 -3.24 3.94
N THR A 69 -4.55 -2.47 4.46
CA THR A 69 -4.94 -1.23 3.80
C THR A 69 -3.70 -0.35 3.80
N VAL A 70 -2.92 -0.42 2.72
CA VAL A 70 -1.91 0.61 2.46
C VAL A 70 -2.72 1.85 2.13
N VAL A 71 -3.14 2.57 3.17
CA VAL A 71 -3.70 3.91 3.03
C VAL A 71 -2.53 4.74 2.55
N ASN A 72 -2.46 4.95 1.23
CA ASN A 72 -1.47 5.84 0.67
C ASN A 72 -1.77 7.22 1.21
N HIS A 73 -0.81 7.78 1.94
CA HIS A 73 -0.97 9.04 2.63
C HIS A 73 0.18 9.97 2.26
N ALA A 74 -0.14 11.21 1.91
CA ALA A 74 0.84 12.24 1.62
C ALA A 74 0.41 13.55 2.26
N LYS A 75 1.40 14.38 2.59
CA LYS A 75 1.18 15.72 3.12
C LYS A 75 2.25 16.69 2.64
N GLY A 76 1.93 17.97 2.66
CA GLY A 76 2.88 19.01 2.31
C GLY A 76 2.34 20.40 2.59
N MET A 77 3.04 21.40 2.07
CA MET A 77 2.64 22.80 2.17
C MET A 77 2.62 23.45 0.80
N PHE A 78 1.72 24.41 0.62
CA PHE A 78 1.67 25.24 -0.57
C PHE A 78 2.52 26.49 -0.41
N TYR A 79 3.16 26.87 -1.51
CA TYR A 79 3.98 28.07 -1.66
C TYR A 79 3.78 28.63 -3.09
N GLY A 80 3.65 29.94 -3.24
CA GLY A 80 3.45 30.63 -4.52
C GLY A 80 1.99 30.92 -4.83
N SER A 81 1.67 31.14 -6.10
CA SER A 81 0.32 31.43 -6.61
C SER A 81 -0.12 30.42 -7.67
N SER A 82 -1.45 30.27 -7.83
CA SER A 82 -2.14 29.31 -8.72
C SER A 82 -1.59 29.18 -10.16
N PRO A 83 -1.65 27.98 -10.80
CA PRO A 83 -2.30 26.74 -10.31
C PRO A 83 -1.42 25.91 -9.38
N TYR A 84 -2.04 25.24 -8.40
CA TYR A 84 -1.34 24.33 -7.50
C TYR A 84 -1.57 22.87 -7.89
N GLU A 85 -0.49 22.10 -7.88
CA GLU A 85 -0.51 20.66 -8.15
C GLU A 85 0.06 19.89 -6.95
N ILE A 86 -0.71 18.94 -6.43
CA ILE A 86 -0.25 17.92 -5.49
C ILE A 86 0.17 16.70 -6.32
N LYS A 87 1.49 16.52 -6.50
CA LYS A 87 2.05 15.36 -7.22
C LYS A 87 2.21 14.17 -6.28
N ILE A 88 1.32 13.20 -6.42
CA ILE A 88 1.26 11.99 -5.57
C ILE A 88 1.04 10.78 -6.47
N ASN A 89 1.63 9.64 -6.14
CA ASN A 89 1.59 8.43 -6.96
C ASN A 89 0.32 7.57 -6.74
N PHE A 90 -0.77 8.18 -6.26
CA PHE A 90 -2.04 7.53 -5.99
C PHE A 90 -3.19 8.52 -6.18
N LYS A 91 -4.39 7.99 -6.44
CA LYS A 91 -5.61 8.80 -6.58
C LYS A 91 -6.21 9.06 -5.20
N PRO A 92 -6.22 10.31 -4.71
CA PRO A 92 -6.66 10.56 -3.36
C PRO A 92 -8.19 10.50 -3.28
N ASN A 93 -8.63 9.81 -2.25
CA ASN A 93 -9.99 9.64 -1.84
C ASN A 93 -10.36 10.75 -0.85
N VAL A 94 -9.51 10.96 0.16
CA VAL A 94 -9.65 12.05 1.11
C VAL A 94 -8.67 13.18 0.79
N ILE A 95 -9.12 14.43 0.85
CA ILE A 95 -8.25 15.62 0.77
C ILE A 95 -8.60 16.58 1.90
N ILE A 96 -7.59 17.03 2.66
CA ILE A 96 -7.71 18.06 3.69
C ILE A 96 -6.79 19.23 3.38
N LEU A 97 -7.33 20.45 3.45
CA LEU A 97 -6.58 21.70 3.41
C LEU A 97 -6.70 22.40 4.77
N LYS A 98 -5.57 22.74 5.38
CA LYS A 98 -5.49 23.41 6.68
C LYS A 98 -4.79 24.75 6.51
N ASN A 99 -5.40 25.80 7.05
CA ASN A 99 -4.76 27.10 7.10
C ASN A 99 -3.92 27.21 8.36
N ASN A 100 -2.60 27.26 8.18
CA ASN A 100 -1.66 27.24 9.30
C ASN A 100 -1.70 28.54 10.13
N ALA A 101 -2.36 29.61 9.67
CA ALA A 101 -2.51 30.84 10.45
C ALA A 101 -3.48 30.67 11.63
N ASN A 102 -4.53 29.85 11.47
CA ASN A 102 -5.58 29.65 12.48
C ASN A 102 -5.71 28.20 12.95
N GLY A 103 -4.97 27.25 12.35
CA GLY A 103 -5.00 25.82 12.67
C GLY A 103 -6.29 25.11 12.27
N ASN A 104 -7.23 25.80 11.65
CA ASN A 104 -8.52 25.27 11.25
C ASN A 104 -8.41 24.47 9.95
N ILE A 105 -9.23 23.40 9.87
CA ILE A 105 -9.49 22.71 8.62
C ILE A 105 -10.38 23.62 7.80
N ASP A 106 -9.82 24.19 6.74
CA ASP A 106 -10.59 25.04 5.84
C ASP A 106 -11.40 24.18 4.87
N LYS A 107 -10.89 23.00 4.47
CA LYS A 107 -11.58 22.10 3.52
C LYS A 107 -11.29 20.63 3.80
N TRP A 108 -12.32 19.79 3.70
CA TRP A 108 -12.25 18.31 3.72
C TRP A 108 -13.14 17.75 2.61
N CYS A 109 -12.81 16.58 2.07
CA CYS A 109 -13.60 15.90 1.04
C CYS A 109 -13.44 14.39 1.16
N TYR A 110 -14.53 13.61 1.29
CA TYR A 110 -14.65 12.16 0.94
C TYR A 110 -16.11 11.64 1.05
N PRO A 111 -16.47 10.51 0.39
CA PRO A 111 -17.45 10.50 -0.70
C PRO A 111 -18.87 10.92 -0.27
N GLU A 112 -19.65 11.39 -1.26
CA GLU A 112 -20.97 12.04 -1.12
C GLU A 112 -20.89 13.46 -0.55
N ASP A 113 -21.53 14.47 -1.10
CA ASP A 113 -22.16 14.59 -2.39
C ASP A 113 -22.18 16.09 -2.65
N THR A 114 -21.92 16.46 -3.90
CA THR A 114 -22.01 17.83 -4.40
C THR A 114 -21.12 18.87 -3.71
N PHE A 115 -20.19 19.37 -4.53
CA PHE A 115 -19.68 20.72 -4.49
C PHE A 115 -20.63 21.68 -3.75
N GLU A 116 -20.40 21.94 -2.46
CA GLU A 116 -21.05 23.07 -1.80
C GLU A 116 -20.73 24.30 -2.66
N HIS A 117 -21.78 24.95 -3.15
CA HIS A 117 -21.77 26.08 -4.06
C HIS A 117 -21.14 27.34 -3.43
N HIS A 118 -20.52 27.22 -2.27
CA HIS A 118 -19.83 28.28 -1.54
C HIS A 118 -18.30 28.11 -1.53
N ASN A 119 -17.77 27.02 -2.09
CA ASN A 119 -16.34 26.78 -2.13
C ASN A 119 -15.69 27.44 -3.36
N THR A 120 -14.79 28.40 -3.10
CA THR A 120 -13.96 29.12 -4.09
C THR A 120 -12.90 28.27 -4.79
N ILE A 121 -12.69 27.02 -4.36
CA ILE A 121 -11.66 26.12 -4.88
C ILE A 121 -12.32 24.93 -5.60
N SER A 122 -11.87 24.67 -6.81
CA SER A 122 -12.10 23.44 -7.56
C SER A 122 -10.96 22.44 -7.28
N ILE A 123 -11.32 21.17 -7.14
CA ILE A 123 -10.36 20.09 -6.93
C ILE A 123 -10.57 19.04 -8.03
N ASN A 124 -9.57 18.88 -8.88
CA ASN A 124 -9.57 17.89 -9.96
C ASN A 124 -8.64 16.73 -9.59
N ARG A 125 -9.17 15.51 -9.62
CA ARG A 125 -8.45 14.29 -9.23
C ARG A 125 -8.09 13.48 -10.46
N TYR A 126 -6.81 13.18 -10.60
CA TYR A 126 -6.26 12.30 -11.63
C TYR A 126 -5.58 11.11 -10.96
N ASP A 127 -5.17 10.12 -11.75
CA ASP A 127 -4.62 8.87 -11.20
C ASP A 127 -3.28 9.07 -10.48
N ASN A 128 -2.51 10.09 -10.87
CA ASN A 128 -1.15 10.36 -10.39
C ASN A 128 -0.90 11.81 -9.96
N TYR A 129 -1.95 12.62 -9.81
CA TYR A 129 -1.87 13.95 -9.20
C TYR A 129 -3.26 14.49 -8.87
N THR A 130 -3.29 15.55 -8.07
CA THR A 130 -4.48 16.36 -7.82
C THR A 130 -4.18 17.82 -8.12
N SER A 131 -5.08 18.48 -8.85
CA SER A 131 -4.99 19.90 -9.18
C SER A 131 -5.99 20.69 -8.36
N LEU A 132 -5.55 21.84 -7.82
CA LEU A 132 -6.39 22.81 -7.15
C LEU A 132 -6.43 24.10 -7.98
N SER A 133 -7.64 24.57 -8.29
CA SER A 133 -7.85 25.81 -9.06
C SER A 133 -8.97 26.65 -8.48
N TYR A 134 -9.04 27.92 -8.88
CA TYR A 134 -10.14 28.80 -8.49
C TYR A 134 -11.42 28.45 -9.28
N ARG A 135 -12.59 28.41 -8.62
CA ARG A 135 -13.86 27.93 -9.23
C ARG A 135 -14.61 29.00 -10.04
N TYR A 136 -14.55 30.28 -9.67
CA TYR A 136 -15.37 31.34 -10.29
C TYR A 136 -14.58 32.18 -11.30
N ALA A 137 -15.21 32.58 -12.40
CA ALA A 137 -14.55 33.29 -13.51
C ALA A 137 -14.17 34.75 -13.23
N ASN A 138 -14.45 35.30 -12.03
CA ASN A 138 -14.25 36.74 -11.72
C ASN A 138 -12.79 37.12 -11.35
N GLY A 139 -11.79 36.46 -11.97
CA GLY A 139 -10.43 37.00 -12.10
C GLY A 139 -9.56 37.12 -10.84
N GLY A 140 -9.95 36.54 -9.70
CA GLY A 140 -9.10 36.50 -8.50
C GLY A 140 -8.02 35.43 -8.57
N THR A 141 -6.83 35.69 -8.03
CA THR A 141 -5.81 34.66 -7.80
C THR A 141 -6.13 33.85 -6.55
N LEU A 142 -6.06 32.52 -6.64
CA LEU A 142 -6.08 31.68 -5.45
C LEU A 142 -4.70 31.75 -4.79
N ASN A 143 -4.66 32.27 -3.56
CA ASN A 143 -3.46 32.26 -2.71
C ASN A 143 -3.64 31.22 -1.60
N LEU A 144 -2.83 30.16 -1.67
CA LEU A 144 -2.72 29.11 -0.65
C LEU A 144 -1.37 29.16 0.08
N ASP A 145 -0.63 30.28 0.03
CA ASP A 145 0.60 30.44 0.79
C ASP A 145 0.37 30.12 2.27
N GLY A 146 1.18 29.20 2.79
CA GLY A 146 1.09 28.79 4.18
C GLY A 146 -0.06 27.83 4.50
N TYR A 147 -0.80 27.31 3.52
CA TYR A 147 -1.70 26.18 3.73
C TYR A 147 -0.90 24.88 3.76
N SER A 148 -1.26 23.99 4.68
CA SER A 148 -0.85 22.59 4.61
C SER A 148 -1.94 21.73 3.97
N TRP A 149 -1.53 20.69 3.26
CA TRP A 149 -2.41 19.72 2.65
C TRP A 149 -2.08 18.32 3.16
N GLU A 150 -3.10 17.49 3.22
CA GLU A 150 -3.03 16.09 3.64
C GLU A 150 -4.01 15.29 2.78
N VAL A 151 -3.58 14.17 2.22
CA VAL A 151 -4.36 13.37 1.25
C VAL A 151 -4.21 11.88 1.53
N TRP A 152 -5.30 11.13 1.33
CA TRP A 152 -5.36 9.69 1.58
C TRP A 152 -6.07 8.96 0.45
N GLU A 153 -5.60 7.76 0.09
CA GLU A 153 -6.34 6.77 -0.70
C GLU A 153 -7.25 5.91 0.18
#